data_AF-A0A2U3I2U7-F1
#
_entry.id   AF-A0A2U3I2U7-F1
#
_cell.length_a   1.000
_cell.length_b   1.000
_cell.length_c   1.000
_cell.angle_alpha   90.00
_cell.angle_beta   90.00
_cell.angle_gamma   90.00
#
_symmetry.space_group_name_H-M   'P 1'
#
loop_
_entity.id
_entity.type
_entity.pdbx_description
1 polymer ?
#
loop_
_entity_poly.entity_id
_entity_poly.type
_entity_poly.pdbx_seq_one_letter_code
_entity_poly.pdbx_strand_id
1 'polypeptide(L)'
;MIGALDQRSKDDIGRPEPQPYGGHLSEGQLRKETAALLHSQVAAMNVDNFVVRPQRRFVDKFSQADAWQSLSPEDFHELSEHVADLPTTLLDSDEEAKRFDMLVLRAQLAILQAGTGFNGLREKIQRIAGELEEQIAIPAIKAQIALISAVASDDWWEDVTVPMLETARRRLRELIKLIPKVKKKIVYTDFADELGEMTEVTLPQVTAGLNMAKFKEKARVFLRAHENHLALQRLRRNQSLTATDLEELERMLVEAGGSPELIKAATEQSEGLGIFIRSLVGLEREAAMQAFSEFVSGTTATPDQIEFINLVVEELIQNGVMDASRLYETPFVDMCPSGPETIFLADQVDQLVTVLDLIRARAAA
;
A
#
# COMPACT_ATOMS: atom_id res chain seq x y z
N MET A 1 -5.57 27.35 -3.42
CA MET A 1 -6.13 28.70 -3.72
C MET A 1 -7.17 29.09 -2.68
N ILE A 2 -8.33 28.41 -2.59
CA ILE A 2 -9.38 28.75 -1.61
C ILE A 2 -8.83 28.81 -0.17
N GLY A 3 -8.09 27.80 0.28
CA GLY A 3 -7.52 27.83 1.64
C GLY A 3 -6.58 29.02 1.92
N ALA A 4 -5.81 29.46 0.92
CA ALA A 4 -4.93 30.63 1.07
C ALA A 4 -5.71 31.96 1.04
N LEU A 5 -6.77 32.05 0.23
CA LEU A 5 -7.69 33.18 0.22
C LEU A 5 -8.49 33.28 1.54
N ASP A 6 -8.93 32.14 2.09
CA ASP A 6 -9.68 32.08 3.35
C ASP A 6 -8.79 32.43 4.57
N GLN A 7 -7.48 32.15 4.51
CA GLN A 7 -6.51 32.63 5.51
C GLN A 7 -6.30 34.14 5.42
N ARG A 8 -6.06 34.66 4.21
CA ARG A 8 -5.84 36.09 3.99
C ARG A 8 -7.06 36.94 4.32
N SER A 9 -8.28 36.45 4.03
CA SER A 9 -9.53 37.11 4.40
C SER A 9 -9.74 37.24 5.92
N LYS A 10 -9.11 36.40 6.74
CA LYS A 10 -9.14 36.51 8.21
C LYS A 10 -8.15 37.55 8.71
N ASP A 11 -7.05 37.75 7.99
CA ASP A 11 -5.98 38.68 8.33
C ASP A 11 -6.22 40.11 7.80
N ASP A 12 -7.02 40.28 6.73
CA ASP A 12 -7.16 41.55 5.99
C ASP A 12 -8.36 42.42 6.41
N ILE A 13 -8.67 42.48 7.71
CA ILE A 13 -9.59 43.49 8.27
C ILE A 13 -8.86 44.85 8.26
N GLY A 14 -8.70 45.50 7.09
CA GLY A 14 -8.30 46.91 7.06
C GLY A 14 -7.48 47.49 5.91
N ARG A 15 -7.29 46.83 4.76
CA ARG A 15 -6.62 47.49 3.61
C ARG A 15 -7.62 48.19 2.67
N PRO A 16 -7.35 49.45 2.25
CA PRO A 16 -8.24 50.18 1.36
C PRO A 16 -8.22 49.60 -0.06
N GLU A 17 -9.38 49.58 -0.70
CA GLU A 17 -9.56 49.12 -2.08
C GLU A 17 -8.70 49.94 -3.06
N PRO A 18 -7.99 49.29 -4.01
CA PRO A 18 -7.24 50.02 -5.02
C PRO A 18 -8.17 50.70 -6.06
N GLN A 19 -7.74 51.87 -6.51
CA GLN A 19 -8.45 52.82 -7.39
C GLN A 19 -8.67 52.35 -8.85
N PRO A 20 -9.58 53.01 -9.61
CA PRO A 20 -10.36 52.37 -10.66
C PRO A 20 -9.71 52.49 -12.04
N TYR A 21 -8.95 51.46 -12.44
CA TYR A 21 -8.68 51.20 -13.85
C TYR A 21 -8.97 49.73 -14.17
N GLY A 22 -10.26 49.44 -14.43
CA GLY A 22 -10.68 48.24 -15.16
C GLY A 22 -11.29 47.11 -14.33
N GLY A 23 -12.60 47.17 -14.03
CA GLY A 23 -13.47 46.00 -13.77
C GLY A 23 -12.88 44.82 -12.99
N HIS A 24 -12.20 45.08 -11.87
CA HIS A 24 -11.40 44.08 -11.16
C HIS A 24 -12.28 43.17 -10.30
N LEU A 25 -12.09 41.85 -10.46
CA LEU A 25 -12.54 40.85 -9.50
C LEU A 25 -11.98 41.22 -8.11
N SER A 26 -12.80 41.17 -7.06
CA SER A 26 -12.25 41.20 -5.70
C SER A 26 -11.73 39.82 -5.28
N GLU A 27 -10.87 39.73 -4.27
CA GLU A 27 -10.42 38.43 -3.74
C GLU A 27 -11.60 37.59 -3.22
N GLY A 28 -12.62 38.23 -2.64
CA GLY A 28 -13.87 37.57 -2.22
C GLY A 28 -14.70 37.05 -3.40
N GLN A 29 -14.77 37.79 -4.51
CA GLN A 29 -15.41 37.32 -5.75
C GLN A 29 -14.62 36.16 -6.36
N LEU A 30 -13.29 36.27 -6.41
CA LEU A 30 -12.41 35.22 -6.87
C LEU A 30 -12.60 33.92 -6.07
N ARG A 31 -12.71 34.02 -4.74
CA ARG A 31 -12.97 32.89 -3.86
C ARG A 31 -14.30 32.21 -4.17
N LYS A 32 -15.37 32.99 -4.38
CA LYS A 32 -16.70 32.47 -4.76
C LYS A 32 -16.69 31.80 -6.14
N GLU A 33 -16.07 32.42 -7.13
CA GLU A 33 -16.00 31.87 -8.49
C GLU A 33 -15.13 30.61 -8.55
N THR A 34 -14.00 30.58 -7.83
CA THR A 34 -13.15 29.38 -7.72
C THR A 34 -13.91 28.24 -7.04
N ALA A 35 -14.66 28.53 -5.98
CA ALA A 35 -15.49 27.56 -5.29
C ALA A 35 -16.61 27.01 -6.20
N ALA A 36 -17.28 27.87 -6.97
CA ALA A 36 -18.31 27.46 -7.93
C ALA A 36 -17.73 26.58 -9.05
N LEU A 37 -16.53 26.91 -9.55
CA LEU A 37 -15.85 26.08 -10.56
C LEU A 37 -15.54 24.69 -10.02
N LEU A 38 -14.92 24.58 -8.85
CA LEU A 38 -14.58 23.29 -8.25
C LEU A 38 -15.83 22.49 -7.87
N HIS A 39 -16.86 23.15 -7.34
CA HIS A 39 -18.17 22.55 -7.10
C HIS A 39 -18.75 21.94 -8.37
N SER A 40 -18.73 22.68 -9.49
CA SER A 40 -19.23 22.18 -10.77
C SER A 40 -18.46 20.95 -11.28
N GLN A 41 -17.15 20.88 -11.03
CA GLN A 41 -16.32 19.74 -11.40
C GLN A 41 -16.66 18.49 -10.59
N VAL A 42 -16.86 18.65 -9.27
CA VAL A 42 -17.25 17.55 -8.37
C VAL A 42 -18.68 17.09 -8.66
N ALA A 43 -19.61 18.02 -8.86
CA ALA A 43 -20.99 17.71 -9.21
C ALA A 43 -21.12 16.99 -10.56
N ALA A 44 -20.15 17.19 -11.46
CA ALA A 44 -20.08 16.52 -12.76
C ALA A 44 -19.34 15.17 -12.73
N MET A 45 -18.92 14.68 -11.56
CA MET A 45 -18.32 13.34 -11.43
C MET A 45 -19.41 12.26 -11.52
N ASN A 46 -19.15 11.22 -12.31
CA ASN A 46 -20.11 10.12 -12.45
C ASN A 46 -19.95 9.13 -11.28
N VAL A 47 -20.91 9.11 -10.35
CA VAL A 47 -20.94 8.21 -9.19
C VAL A 47 -21.05 6.71 -9.53
N ASP A 48 -21.49 6.37 -10.74
CA ASP A 48 -21.54 4.99 -11.22
C ASP A 48 -20.20 4.52 -11.83
N ASN A 49 -19.23 5.43 -12.00
CA ASN A 49 -17.89 5.07 -12.45
C ASN A 49 -17.16 4.24 -11.37
N PHE A 50 -16.51 3.15 -11.78
CA PHE A 50 -15.80 2.24 -10.88
C PHE A 50 -14.72 2.92 -10.02
N VAL A 51 -14.10 4.01 -10.50
CA VAL A 51 -13.09 4.78 -9.76
C VAL A 51 -13.74 5.70 -8.73
N VAL A 52 -14.90 6.26 -9.07
CA VAL A 52 -15.63 7.24 -8.23
C VAL A 52 -16.45 6.52 -7.15
N ARG A 53 -16.98 5.33 -7.45
CA ARG A 53 -17.87 4.56 -6.57
C ARG A 53 -17.30 4.30 -5.16
N PRO A 54 -16.02 3.91 -4.97
CA PRO A 54 -15.43 3.77 -3.64
C PRO A 54 -15.39 5.08 -2.84
N GLN A 55 -15.24 6.22 -3.55
CA GLN A 55 -15.15 7.55 -2.96
C GLN A 55 -16.50 8.30 -2.94
N ARG A 56 -17.61 7.62 -3.22
CA ARG A 56 -18.94 8.21 -3.36
C ARG A 56 -19.36 9.07 -2.17
N ARG A 57 -19.04 8.65 -0.94
CA ARG A 57 -19.35 9.42 0.28
C ARG A 57 -18.80 10.84 0.22
N PHE A 58 -17.56 11.00 -0.26
CA PHE A 58 -16.90 12.30 -0.36
C PHE A 58 -17.47 13.11 -1.53
N VAL A 59 -17.71 12.47 -2.67
CA VAL A 59 -18.33 13.13 -3.84
C VAL A 59 -19.73 13.64 -3.50
N ASP A 60 -20.56 12.85 -2.82
CA ASP A 60 -21.91 13.26 -2.40
C ASP A 60 -21.85 14.46 -1.44
N LYS A 61 -20.90 14.48 -0.49
CA LYS A 61 -20.66 15.61 0.44
C LYS A 61 -20.29 16.89 -0.32
N PHE A 62 -19.28 16.83 -1.19
CA PHE A 62 -18.75 18.01 -1.90
C PHE A 62 -19.54 18.38 -3.17
N SER A 63 -20.52 17.57 -3.58
CA SER A 63 -21.48 17.93 -4.62
C SER A 63 -22.51 18.97 -4.14
N GLN A 64 -22.64 19.17 -2.82
CA GLN A 64 -23.55 20.17 -2.25
C GLN A 64 -22.90 21.56 -2.25
N ALA A 65 -23.63 22.57 -2.75
CA ALA A 65 -23.11 23.94 -2.82
C ALA A 65 -22.79 24.53 -1.43
N ASP A 66 -23.54 24.10 -0.39
CA ASP A 66 -23.35 24.56 0.98
C ASP A 66 -21.99 24.17 1.57
N ALA A 67 -21.44 23.02 1.18
CA ALA A 67 -20.12 22.57 1.63
C ALA A 67 -19.00 23.53 1.21
N TRP A 68 -19.20 24.28 0.13
CA TRP A 68 -18.22 25.23 -0.38
C TRP A 68 -18.28 26.61 0.27
N GLN A 69 -19.30 26.92 1.07
CA GLN A 69 -19.42 28.22 1.74
C GLN A 69 -18.32 28.41 2.80
N SER A 70 -18.02 27.35 3.56
CA SER A 70 -16.95 27.33 4.56
C SER A 70 -16.28 25.96 4.57
N LEU A 71 -15.00 25.91 4.19
CA LEU A 71 -14.21 24.67 4.18
C LEU A 71 -13.28 24.64 5.40
N SER A 72 -13.31 23.54 6.16
CA SER A 72 -12.40 23.29 7.27
C SER A 72 -11.06 22.70 6.77
N PRO A 73 -10.00 22.71 7.60
CA PRO A 73 -8.74 22.04 7.27
C PRO A 73 -8.91 20.55 6.94
N GLU A 74 -9.84 19.87 7.61
CA GLU A 74 -10.18 18.46 7.35
C GLU A 74 -10.85 18.31 5.98
N ASP A 75 -11.77 19.21 5.61
CA ASP A 75 -12.39 19.20 4.28
C ASP A 75 -11.36 19.39 3.15
N PHE A 76 -10.34 20.24 3.35
CA PHE A 76 -9.25 20.38 2.38
C PHE A 76 -8.44 19.09 2.23
N HIS A 77 -8.20 18.36 3.32
CA HIS A 77 -7.50 17.08 3.28
C HIS A 77 -8.34 16.02 2.54
N GLU A 78 -9.63 15.89 2.88
CA GLU A 78 -10.55 14.97 2.20
C GLU A 78 -10.65 15.27 0.69
N LEU A 79 -10.75 16.54 0.30
CA LEU A 79 -10.80 16.93 -1.11
C LEU A 79 -9.50 16.56 -1.84
N SER A 80 -8.35 16.75 -1.21
CA SER A 80 -7.04 16.46 -1.81
C SER A 80 -6.79 14.96 -1.97
N GLU A 81 -7.08 14.16 -0.96
CA GLU A 81 -6.76 12.72 -0.93
C GLU A 81 -7.78 11.87 -1.70
N HIS A 82 -9.06 12.26 -1.67
CA HIS A 82 -10.13 11.38 -2.13
C HIS A 82 -10.89 11.89 -3.34
N VAL A 83 -10.85 13.19 -3.65
CA VAL A 83 -11.69 13.80 -4.71
C VAL A 83 -10.86 14.39 -5.86
N ALA A 84 -9.67 14.93 -5.59
CA ALA A 84 -8.89 15.69 -6.58
C ALA A 84 -8.53 14.89 -7.86
N ASP A 85 -8.23 13.60 -7.71
CA ASP A 85 -7.81 12.74 -8.82
C ASP A 85 -8.96 12.02 -9.54
N LEU A 86 -10.21 12.25 -9.10
CA LEU A 86 -11.36 11.56 -9.66
C LEU A 86 -11.74 12.09 -11.05
N PRO A 87 -12.15 11.21 -11.98
CA PRO A 87 -12.55 11.62 -13.31
C PRO A 87 -13.86 12.42 -13.27
N THR A 88 -13.86 13.59 -13.90
CA THR A 88 -15.06 14.41 -14.14
C THR A 88 -15.52 14.31 -15.58
N THR A 89 -16.82 14.49 -15.83
CA THR A 89 -17.38 14.51 -17.20
C THR A 89 -17.12 15.83 -17.93
N LEU A 90 -16.66 16.87 -17.22
CA LEU A 90 -16.22 18.13 -17.82
C LEU A 90 -14.87 17.93 -18.53
N LEU A 91 -14.95 17.61 -19.81
CA LEU A 91 -13.78 17.48 -20.67
C LEU A 91 -13.34 18.86 -21.19
N ASP A 92 -12.10 19.20 -20.90
CA ASP A 92 -11.37 20.25 -21.60
C ASP A 92 -10.20 19.59 -22.34
N SER A 93 -10.30 19.57 -23.67
CA SER A 93 -9.32 18.93 -24.56
C SER A 93 -8.10 19.80 -24.84
N ASP A 94 -8.09 21.07 -24.43
CA ASP A 94 -6.99 21.98 -24.70
C ASP A 94 -5.88 21.86 -23.64
N GLU A 95 -4.93 20.97 -23.92
CA GLU A 95 -3.76 20.74 -23.07
C GLU A 95 -2.90 22.01 -22.88
N GLU A 96 -2.75 22.82 -23.93
CA GLU A 96 -1.89 24.01 -23.92
C GLU A 96 -2.52 25.10 -23.04
N ALA A 97 -3.84 25.29 -23.13
CA ALA A 97 -4.59 26.15 -22.20
C ALA A 97 -4.48 25.68 -20.74
N LYS A 98 -4.60 24.36 -20.48
CA LYS A 98 -4.46 23.80 -19.12
C LYS A 98 -3.07 24.01 -18.52
N ARG A 99 -2.02 23.84 -19.32
CA ARG A 99 -0.64 24.09 -18.86
C ARG A 99 -0.45 25.54 -18.46
N PHE A 100 -1.02 26.47 -19.21
CA PHE A 100 -0.97 27.88 -18.85
C PHE A 100 -1.81 28.21 -17.63
N ASP A 101 -3.02 27.67 -17.50
CA ASP A 101 -3.82 27.81 -16.27
C ASP A 101 -3.01 27.38 -15.05
N MET A 102 -2.33 26.23 -15.13
CA MET A 102 -1.49 25.72 -14.05
C MET A 102 -0.35 26.70 -13.71
N LEU A 103 0.31 27.31 -14.71
CA LEU A 103 1.36 28.31 -14.48
C LEU A 103 0.80 29.53 -13.75
N VAL A 104 -0.33 30.07 -14.20
CA VAL A 104 -0.94 31.26 -13.59
C VAL A 104 -1.48 30.96 -12.19
N LEU A 105 -2.15 29.82 -11.99
CA LEU A 105 -2.64 29.38 -10.67
C LEU A 105 -1.50 29.17 -9.67
N ARG A 106 -0.35 28.66 -10.13
CA ARG A 106 0.87 28.58 -9.30
C ARG A 106 1.43 29.95 -8.95
N ALA A 107 1.40 30.90 -9.89
CA ALA A 107 1.85 32.27 -9.63
C ALA A 107 0.94 32.97 -8.61
N GLN A 108 -0.38 32.81 -8.75
CA GLN A 108 -1.38 33.28 -7.79
C GLN A 108 -1.15 32.68 -6.39
N LEU A 109 -0.92 31.37 -6.30
CA LEU A 109 -0.57 30.70 -5.03
C LEU A 109 0.72 31.26 -4.42
N ALA A 110 1.75 31.48 -5.23
CA ALA A 110 3.02 32.03 -4.77
C ALA A 110 2.86 33.43 -4.16
N ILE A 111 2.00 34.28 -4.74
CA ILE A 111 1.67 35.60 -4.16
C ILE A 111 0.95 35.42 -2.81
N LEU A 112 -0.07 34.55 -2.75
CA LEU A 112 -0.86 34.36 -1.53
C LEU A 112 -0.06 33.74 -0.38
N GLN A 113 0.93 32.90 -0.69
CA GLN A 113 1.74 32.17 0.29
C GLN A 113 3.11 32.81 0.54
N ALA A 114 3.41 33.96 -0.09
CA ALA A 114 4.73 34.58 -0.08
C ALA A 114 5.87 33.60 -0.49
N GLY A 115 5.60 32.77 -1.50
CA GLY A 115 6.51 31.72 -1.96
C GLY A 115 7.68 32.25 -2.79
N THR A 116 8.85 31.62 -2.67
CA THR A 116 10.11 32.04 -3.34
C THR A 116 10.15 31.77 -4.85
N GLY A 117 9.20 30.98 -5.38
CA GLY A 117 9.15 30.55 -6.78
C GLY A 117 8.50 31.54 -7.76
N PHE A 118 8.07 32.72 -7.30
CA PHE A 118 7.28 33.65 -8.11
C PHE A 118 8.02 34.16 -9.36
N ASN A 119 9.28 34.56 -9.23
CA ASN A 119 10.06 35.13 -10.34
C ASN A 119 10.21 34.16 -11.51
N GLY A 120 10.50 32.88 -11.25
CA GLY A 120 10.60 31.87 -12.30
C GLY A 120 9.26 31.53 -12.97
N LEU A 121 8.13 31.79 -12.29
CA LEU A 121 6.79 31.66 -12.89
C LEU A 121 6.46 32.89 -13.74
N ARG A 122 6.77 34.10 -13.24
CA ARG A 122 6.67 35.37 -13.97
C ARG A 122 7.40 35.29 -15.31
N GLU A 123 8.68 34.92 -15.33
CA GLU A 123 9.48 34.83 -16.57
C GLU A 123 8.84 33.90 -17.61
N LYS A 124 8.28 32.77 -17.15
CA LYS A 124 7.59 31.82 -18.05
C LYS A 124 6.31 32.42 -18.63
N ILE A 125 5.54 33.15 -17.83
CA ILE A 125 4.31 33.83 -18.28
C ILE A 125 4.66 34.97 -19.25
N GLN A 126 5.67 35.78 -18.94
CA GLN A 126 6.18 36.85 -19.82
C GLN A 126 6.64 36.29 -21.18
N ARG A 127 7.36 35.16 -21.18
CA ARG A 127 7.75 34.51 -22.43
C ARG A 127 6.56 34.08 -23.28
N ILE A 128 5.52 33.49 -22.68
CA ILE A 128 4.29 33.10 -23.39
C ILE A 128 3.57 34.34 -23.94
N ALA A 129 3.53 35.43 -23.17
CA ALA A 129 2.96 36.70 -23.63
C ALA A 129 3.76 37.26 -24.83
N GLY A 130 5.09 37.20 -24.81
CA GLY A 130 5.94 37.58 -25.94
C GLY A 130 5.68 36.73 -27.18
N GLU A 131 5.55 35.40 -27.03
CA GLU A 131 5.19 34.51 -28.15
C GLU A 131 3.81 34.84 -28.74
N LEU A 132 2.84 35.27 -27.92
CA LEU A 132 1.54 35.75 -28.39
C LEU A 132 1.66 37.11 -29.11
N GLU A 133 2.51 38.00 -28.60
CA GLU A 133 2.75 39.33 -29.19
C GLU A 133 3.34 39.23 -30.61
N GLU A 134 4.22 38.26 -30.86
CA GLU A 134 4.74 37.95 -32.20
C GLU A 134 3.63 37.58 -33.21
N GLN A 135 2.47 37.12 -32.73
CA GLN A 135 1.32 36.71 -33.55
C GLN A 135 0.26 37.83 -33.70
N ILE A 136 0.63 39.11 -33.56
CA ILE A 136 -0.26 40.27 -33.68
C ILE A 136 -1.10 40.34 -34.98
N ALA A 137 -0.66 39.64 -36.03
CA ALA A 137 -1.42 39.53 -37.28
C ALA A 137 -2.78 38.83 -37.11
N ILE A 138 -2.95 38.02 -36.05
CA ILE A 138 -4.21 37.32 -35.77
C ILE A 138 -5.21 38.29 -35.10
N PRO A 139 -6.43 38.48 -35.64
CA PRO A 139 -7.40 39.46 -35.12
C PRO A 139 -7.76 39.28 -33.64
N ALA A 140 -7.87 38.02 -33.17
CA ALA A 140 -8.19 37.72 -31.77
C ALA A 140 -7.08 38.16 -30.80
N ILE A 141 -5.82 38.04 -31.21
CA ILE A 141 -4.65 38.48 -30.45
C ILE A 141 -4.56 40.01 -30.47
N LYS A 142 -4.76 40.62 -31.64
CA LYS A 142 -4.79 42.07 -31.81
C LYS A 142 -5.83 42.75 -30.89
N ALA A 143 -6.98 42.10 -30.69
CA ALA A 143 -8.02 42.61 -29.79
C ALA A 143 -7.59 42.66 -28.31
N GLN A 144 -6.62 41.83 -27.89
CA GLN A 144 -6.11 41.77 -26.52
C GLN A 144 -4.65 42.26 -26.41
N ILE A 145 -4.10 42.89 -27.45
CA ILE A 145 -2.68 43.25 -27.51
C ILE A 145 -2.22 44.15 -26.35
N ALA A 146 -3.07 45.08 -25.92
CA ALA A 146 -2.76 45.96 -24.78
C ALA A 146 -2.52 45.17 -23.49
N LEU A 147 -3.28 44.09 -23.27
CA LEU A 147 -3.07 43.20 -22.12
C LEU A 147 -1.84 42.32 -22.30
N ILE A 148 -1.61 41.82 -23.52
CA ILE A 148 -0.46 40.96 -23.84
C ILE A 148 0.84 41.73 -23.61
N SER A 149 0.98 42.94 -24.18
CA SER A 149 2.16 43.77 -24.02
C SER A 149 2.34 44.23 -22.56
N ALA A 150 1.25 44.48 -21.83
CA ALA A 150 1.33 44.77 -20.39
C ALA A 150 1.89 43.58 -19.61
N VAL A 151 1.37 42.37 -19.83
CA VAL A 151 1.85 41.14 -19.16
C VAL A 151 3.29 40.80 -19.57
N ALA A 152 3.71 41.14 -20.79
CA ALA A 152 5.09 40.97 -21.24
C ALA A 152 6.06 41.97 -20.58
N SER A 153 5.61 43.21 -20.32
CA SER A 153 6.41 44.26 -19.66
C SER A 153 6.66 43.97 -18.19
N ASP A 154 7.80 44.44 -17.67
CA ASP A 154 8.17 44.30 -16.27
C ASP A 154 7.31 45.19 -15.34
N ASP A 155 6.86 46.35 -15.82
CA ASP A 155 6.09 47.33 -15.04
C ASP A 155 4.78 46.75 -14.49
N TRP A 156 4.14 45.86 -15.24
CA TRP A 156 2.87 45.24 -14.83
C TRP A 156 3.04 44.30 -13.62
N TRP A 157 4.26 43.82 -13.38
CA TRP A 157 4.57 42.86 -12.31
C TRP A 157 4.98 43.50 -10.98
N GLU A 158 5.22 44.81 -10.92
CA GLU A 158 5.65 45.49 -9.70
C GLU A 158 4.58 45.43 -8.60
N ASP A 159 3.32 45.72 -8.93
CA ASP A 159 2.16 45.72 -8.01
C ASP A 159 1.10 44.69 -8.41
N VAL A 160 1.53 43.53 -8.92
CA VAL A 160 0.61 42.52 -9.44
C VAL A 160 -0.23 41.86 -8.33
N THR A 161 -1.54 41.83 -8.55
CA THR A 161 -2.49 41.21 -7.63
C THR A 161 -3.05 39.89 -8.17
N VAL A 162 -3.59 39.06 -7.28
CA VAL A 162 -4.21 37.77 -7.64
C VAL A 162 -5.37 37.96 -8.63
N PRO A 163 -6.28 38.94 -8.45
CA PRO A 163 -7.34 39.19 -9.43
C PRO A 163 -6.84 39.67 -10.80
N MET A 164 -5.74 40.43 -10.84
CA MET A 164 -5.11 40.83 -12.11
C MET A 164 -4.61 39.59 -12.87
N LEU A 165 -3.95 38.66 -12.19
CA LEU A 165 -3.52 37.39 -12.77
C LEU A 165 -4.70 36.53 -13.23
N GLU A 166 -5.81 36.50 -12.50
CA GLU A 166 -7.00 35.76 -12.91
C GLU A 166 -7.63 36.34 -14.19
N THR A 167 -7.69 37.66 -14.29
CA THR A 167 -8.18 38.35 -15.48
C THR A 167 -7.29 38.05 -16.69
N ALA A 168 -5.96 38.08 -16.49
CA ALA A 168 -5.00 37.66 -17.51
C ALA A 168 -5.20 36.19 -17.90
N ARG A 169 -5.39 35.27 -16.93
CA ARG A 169 -5.63 33.85 -17.19
C ARG A 169 -6.81 33.64 -18.13
N ARG A 170 -7.97 34.23 -17.81
CA ARG A 170 -9.22 34.05 -18.58
C ARG A 170 -9.10 34.57 -20.00
N ARG A 171 -8.51 35.75 -20.18
CA ARG A 171 -8.41 36.40 -21.50
C ARG A 171 -7.35 35.78 -22.39
N LEU A 172 -6.22 35.33 -21.81
CA LEU A 172 -5.13 34.73 -22.57
C LEU A 172 -5.35 33.25 -22.85
N ARG A 173 -6.14 32.53 -22.02
CA ARG A 173 -6.45 31.09 -22.19
C ARG A 173 -6.82 30.72 -23.62
N GLU A 174 -7.77 31.44 -24.21
CA GLU A 174 -8.30 31.12 -25.55
C GLU A 174 -7.30 31.43 -26.68
N LEU A 175 -6.31 32.27 -26.42
CA LEU A 175 -5.33 32.71 -27.41
C LEU A 175 -4.12 31.79 -27.50
N ILE A 176 -3.84 30.99 -26.47
CA ILE A 176 -2.61 30.16 -26.38
C ILE A 176 -2.53 29.11 -27.46
N LYS A 177 -3.66 28.52 -27.85
CA LYS A 177 -3.74 27.56 -28.96
C LYS A 177 -3.32 28.15 -30.32
N LEU A 178 -3.25 29.49 -30.43
CA LEU A 178 -2.88 30.20 -31.64
C LEU A 178 -1.36 30.38 -31.77
N ILE A 179 -0.59 30.05 -30.72
CA ILE A 179 0.87 30.05 -30.77
C ILE A 179 1.30 28.93 -31.74
N PRO A 180 2.03 29.25 -32.83
CA PRO A 180 2.35 28.27 -33.85
C PRO A 180 3.35 27.24 -33.28
N LYS A 181 3.08 25.95 -33.54
CA LYS A 181 3.79 24.80 -32.95
C LYS A 181 5.18 24.53 -33.57
N VAL A 182 5.88 25.58 -33.99
CA VAL A 182 7.07 25.51 -34.89
C VAL A 182 8.29 24.87 -34.22
N LYS A 183 8.29 24.69 -32.90
CA LYS A 183 9.46 24.16 -32.14
C LYS A 183 9.14 23.03 -31.17
N LYS A 184 8.19 22.13 -31.47
CA LYS A 184 8.22 20.83 -30.79
C LYS A 184 9.40 20.06 -31.38
N LYS A 185 10.57 20.12 -30.71
CA LYS A 185 11.69 19.22 -31.01
C LYS A 185 11.09 17.82 -30.94
N ILE A 186 10.90 17.18 -32.09
CA ILE A 186 10.36 15.83 -32.14
C ILE A 186 11.40 14.98 -31.43
N VAL A 187 11.12 14.63 -30.17
CA VAL A 187 11.93 13.67 -29.44
C VAL A 187 11.55 12.34 -30.05
N TYR A 188 12.34 11.89 -31.01
CA TYR A 188 12.31 10.48 -31.40
C TYR A 188 12.85 9.72 -30.21
N THR A 189 11.94 9.13 -29.47
CA THR A 189 12.24 8.13 -28.45
C THR A 189 12.56 6.82 -29.16
N ASP A 190 13.57 6.84 -30.03
CA ASP A 190 14.12 5.64 -30.66
C ASP A 190 15.23 5.14 -29.75
N PHE A 191 14.82 4.49 -28.66
CA PHE A 191 15.74 3.73 -27.85
C PHE A 191 15.94 2.40 -28.57
N ALA A 192 17.13 2.19 -29.13
CA ALA A 192 17.56 0.81 -29.37
C ALA A 192 17.69 0.16 -27.99
N ASP A 193 17.00 -0.95 -27.77
CA ASP A 193 17.19 -1.75 -26.57
C ASP A 193 18.64 -2.23 -26.53
N GLU A 194 19.48 -1.55 -25.75
CA GLU A 194 20.77 -2.09 -25.35
C GLU A 194 20.51 -3.05 -24.19
N LEU A 195 20.65 -4.34 -24.47
CA LEU A 195 20.76 -5.35 -23.42
C LEU A 195 21.99 -5.02 -22.59
N GLY A 196 21.78 -4.37 -21.44
CA GLY A 196 22.83 -4.15 -20.44
C GLY A 196 23.35 -5.48 -19.88
N GLU A 197 24.32 -5.42 -18.97
CA GLU A 197 24.77 -6.62 -18.26
C GLU A 197 23.58 -7.31 -17.58
N MET A 198 23.29 -8.53 -18.04
CA MET A 198 22.23 -9.37 -17.49
C MET A 198 22.53 -9.62 -16.03
N THR A 199 21.85 -8.89 -15.16
CA THR A 199 21.87 -9.17 -13.73
C THR A 199 20.76 -10.18 -13.50
N GLU A 200 21.12 -11.40 -13.07
CA GLU A 200 20.12 -12.34 -12.55
C GLU A 200 19.52 -11.73 -11.28
N VAL A 201 18.39 -11.05 -11.44
CA VAL A 201 17.54 -10.68 -10.33
C VAL A 201 16.65 -11.87 -10.06
N THR A 202 16.96 -12.62 -9.00
CA THR A 202 16.04 -13.59 -8.42
C THR A 202 14.85 -12.80 -7.88
N LEU A 203 13.87 -12.55 -8.74
CA LEU A 203 12.54 -12.12 -8.32
C LEU A 203 12.10 -13.14 -7.25
N PRO A 204 11.60 -12.72 -6.07
CA PRO A 204 10.87 -13.64 -5.22
C PRO A 204 9.74 -14.12 -6.10
N GLN A 205 9.84 -15.37 -6.56
CA GLN A 205 8.92 -15.90 -7.54
C GLN A 205 7.53 -15.66 -6.99
N VAL A 206 6.74 -14.82 -7.68
CA VAL A 206 5.28 -14.94 -7.62
C VAL A 206 5.02 -16.25 -8.35
N THR A 207 5.29 -17.35 -7.66
CA THR A 207 4.99 -18.70 -8.10
C THR A 207 3.52 -18.67 -8.41
N ALA A 208 3.18 -18.92 -9.67
CA ALA A 208 1.85 -19.39 -10.04
C ALA A 208 1.48 -20.45 -9.00
N GLY A 209 0.50 -20.13 -8.14
CA GLY A 209 0.38 -20.66 -6.79
C GLY A 209 0.80 -22.12 -6.65
N LEU A 210 2.01 -22.34 -6.14
CA LEU A 210 2.38 -23.60 -5.53
C LEU A 210 1.56 -23.68 -4.25
N ASN A 211 0.35 -24.23 -4.39
CA ASN A 211 -0.61 -24.32 -3.32
C ASN A 211 -0.06 -25.28 -2.26
N MET A 212 0.67 -24.72 -1.29
CA MET A 212 1.32 -25.44 -0.19
C MET A 212 0.32 -26.36 0.52
N ALA A 213 -0.95 -25.97 0.62
CA ALA A 213 -2.00 -26.81 1.19
C ALA A 213 -2.24 -28.08 0.35
N LYS A 214 -2.29 -27.98 -0.98
CA LYS A 214 -2.41 -29.15 -1.88
C LYS A 214 -1.18 -30.06 -1.84
N PHE A 215 0.01 -29.47 -1.71
CA PHE A 215 1.24 -30.26 -1.54
C PHE A 215 1.20 -31.05 -0.22
N LYS A 216 0.90 -30.38 0.91
CA LYS A 216 0.76 -31.04 2.22
C LYS A 216 -0.29 -32.16 2.19
N GLU A 217 -1.41 -31.95 1.51
CA GLU A 217 -2.46 -32.97 1.34
C GLU A 217 -1.97 -34.20 0.56
N LYS A 218 -1.33 -34.00 -0.60
CA LYS A 218 -0.77 -35.10 -1.41
C LYS A 218 0.34 -35.84 -0.68
N ALA A 219 1.26 -35.10 -0.06
CA ALA A 219 2.35 -35.67 0.73
C ALA A 219 1.79 -36.52 1.88
N ARG A 220 0.78 -36.04 2.61
CA ARG A 220 0.14 -36.82 3.68
C ARG A 220 -0.45 -38.13 3.16
N VAL A 221 -1.16 -38.12 2.03
CA VAL A 221 -1.74 -39.33 1.45
C VAL A 221 -0.65 -40.31 1.01
N PHE A 222 0.39 -39.81 0.35
CA PHE A 222 1.50 -40.63 -0.13
C PHE A 222 2.29 -41.27 1.01
N LEU A 223 2.64 -40.49 2.04
CA LEU A 223 3.39 -40.97 3.19
C LEU A 223 2.60 -42.01 4.00
N ARG A 224 1.28 -41.85 4.13
CA ARG A 224 0.39 -42.86 4.72
C ARG A 224 0.40 -44.18 3.95
N ALA A 225 0.47 -44.13 2.62
CA ALA A 225 0.58 -45.34 1.80
C ALA A 225 1.94 -46.05 1.95
N HIS A 226 2.98 -45.35 2.41
CA HIS A 226 4.34 -45.84 2.57
C HIS A 226 4.79 -45.99 4.03
N GLU A 227 3.84 -46.11 4.98
CA GLU A 227 4.12 -46.26 6.42
C GLU A 227 5.05 -47.43 6.77
N ASN A 228 5.17 -48.43 5.89
CA ASN A 228 6.06 -49.57 6.07
C ASN A 228 7.54 -49.26 5.77
N HIS A 229 7.86 -48.06 5.29
CA HIS A 229 9.24 -47.69 4.99
C HIS A 229 10.05 -47.42 6.26
N LEU A 230 11.29 -47.93 6.32
CA LEU A 230 12.12 -47.90 7.52
C LEU A 230 12.35 -46.46 8.05
N ALA A 231 12.66 -45.51 7.17
CA ALA A 231 12.86 -44.11 7.53
C ALA A 231 11.61 -43.47 8.18
N LEU A 232 10.41 -43.76 7.66
CA LEU A 232 9.15 -43.28 8.24
C LEU A 232 8.83 -43.94 9.58
N GLN A 233 9.13 -45.24 9.73
CA GLN A 233 8.97 -45.94 11.00
C GLN A 233 9.89 -45.36 12.08
N ARG A 234 11.15 -45.09 11.75
CA ARG A 234 12.10 -44.43 12.66
C ARG A 234 11.59 -43.07 13.10
N LEU A 235 11.10 -42.28 12.15
CA LEU A 235 10.53 -40.95 12.41
C LEU A 235 9.33 -41.02 13.36
N ARG A 236 8.38 -41.93 13.10
CA ARG A 236 7.16 -42.09 13.93
C ARG A 236 7.43 -42.68 15.30
N ARG A 237 8.50 -43.48 15.44
CA ARG A 237 8.93 -44.10 16.70
C ARG A 237 9.84 -43.22 17.56
N ASN A 238 9.97 -41.93 17.22
CA ASN A 238 10.85 -40.99 17.93
C ASN A 238 12.30 -41.48 18.04
N GLN A 239 12.79 -42.16 17.00
CA GLN A 239 14.19 -42.59 16.89
C GLN A 239 15.00 -41.54 16.13
N SER A 240 16.29 -41.40 16.47
CA SER A 240 17.21 -40.51 15.76
C SER A 240 17.31 -40.91 14.28
N LEU A 241 17.23 -39.92 13.39
CA LEU A 241 17.40 -40.16 11.96
C LEU A 241 18.88 -40.23 11.60
N THR A 242 19.19 -41.03 10.60
CA THR A 242 20.51 -41.03 9.95
C THR A 242 20.47 -40.17 8.70
N ALA A 243 21.63 -39.75 8.19
CA ALA A 243 21.71 -38.98 6.94
C ALA A 243 21.03 -39.72 5.77
N THR A 244 21.19 -41.04 5.69
CA THR A 244 20.49 -41.87 4.69
C THR A 244 18.97 -41.84 4.87
N ASP A 245 18.46 -41.81 6.11
CA ASP A 245 17.02 -41.71 6.35
C ASP A 245 16.46 -40.37 5.84
N LEU A 246 17.20 -39.27 6.01
CA LEU A 246 16.80 -37.95 5.51
C LEU A 246 16.76 -37.89 3.98
N GLU A 247 17.77 -38.46 3.31
CA GLU A 247 17.81 -38.55 1.84
C GLU A 247 16.62 -39.37 1.30
N GLU A 248 16.28 -40.48 1.95
CA GLU A 248 15.14 -41.32 1.58
C GLU A 248 13.80 -40.60 1.79
N LEU A 249 13.66 -39.87 2.90
CA LEU A 249 12.48 -39.07 3.20
C LEU A 249 12.30 -37.91 2.21
N GLU A 250 13.38 -37.26 1.79
CA GLU A 250 13.36 -36.25 0.74
C GLU A 250 12.92 -36.86 -0.60
N ARG A 251 13.46 -38.03 -0.97
CA ARG A 251 13.06 -38.75 -2.19
C ARG A 251 11.56 -39.06 -2.20
N MET A 252 10.99 -39.49 -1.07
CA MET A 252 9.55 -39.75 -0.97
C MET A 252 8.70 -38.49 -1.19
N LEU A 253 9.14 -37.32 -0.71
CA LEU A 253 8.41 -36.08 -0.94
C LEU A 253 8.43 -35.65 -2.42
N VAL A 254 9.54 -35.91 -3.12
CA VAL A 254 9.63 -35.71 -4.58
C VAL A 254 8.69 -36.66 -5.32
N GLU A 255 8.67 -37.94 -4.95
CA GLU A 255 7.76 -38.94 -5.50
C GLU A 255 6.27 -38.62 -5.24
N ALA A 256 5.96 -38.00 -4.10
CA ALA A 256 4.64 -37.49 -3.78
C ALA A 256 4.21 -36.26 -4.62
N GLY A 257 5.09 -35.76 -5.50
CA GLY A 257 4.86 -34.62 -6.37
C GLY A 257 5.30 -33.28 -5.80
N GLY A 258 6.20 -33.28 -4.81
CA GLY A 258 6.87 -32.07 -4.33
C GLY A 258 7.96 -31.62 -5.30
N SER A 259 7.97 -30.34 -5.67
CA SER A 259 9.13 -29.75 -6.32
C SER A 259 10.24 -29.51 -5.29
N PRO A 260 11.52 -29.53 -5.68
CA PRO A 260 12.64 -29.22 -4.77
C PRO A 260 12.46 -27.88 -4.04
N GLU A 261 11.92 -26.88 -4.74
CA GLU A 261 11.61 -25.56 -4.17
C GLU A 261 10.53 -25.62 -3.09
N LEU A 262 9.45 -26.39 -3.30
CA LEU A 262 8.39 -26.58 -2.32
C LEU A 262 8.88 -27.30 -1.07
N ILE A 263 9.70 -28.34 -1.26
CA ILE A 263 10.26 -29.14 -0.17
C ILE A 263 11.20 -28.26 0.67
N LYS A 264 12.04 -27.46 0.01
CA LYS A 264 12.93 -26.50 0.68
C LYS A 264 12.14 -25.47 1.48
N ALA A 265 11.12 -24.83 0.88
CA ALA A 265 10.28 -23.86 1.58
C ALA A 265 9.52 -24.48 2.78
N ALA A 266 9.00 -25.71 2.63
CA ALA A 266 8.34 -26.42 3.71
C ALA A 266 9.30 -26.82 4.85
N THR A 267 10.53 -27.18 4.49
CA THR A 267 11.61 -27.51 5.44
C THR A 267 12.06 -26.30 6.22
N GLU A 268 12.26 -25.15 5.56
CA GLU A 268 12.62 -23.89 6.21
C GLU A 268 11.51 -23.40 7.13
N GLN A 269 10.24 -23.47 6.71
CA GLN A 269 9.09 -23.07 7.53
C GLN A 269 8.91 -23.95 8.78
N SER A 270 9.28 -25.23 8.69
CA SER A 270 9.12 -26.20 9.79
C SER A 270 10.41 -26.42 10.58
N GLU A 271 11.47 -25.65 10.31
CA GLU A 271 12.78 -25.73 10.95
C GLU A 271 13.46 -27.12 10.83
N GLY A 272 13.13 -27.89 9.79
CA GLY A 272 13.71 -29.20 9.55
C GLY A 272 12.81 -30.14 8.75
N LEU A 273 13.44 -31.03 7.96
CA LEU A 273 12.74 -31.96 7.08
C LEU A 273 11.96 -33.00 7.89
N GLY A 274 12.59 -33.56 8.94
CA GLY A 274 11.94 -34.54 9.79
C GLY A 274 10.79 -33.95 10.59
N ILE A 275 10.89 -32.69 11.06
CA ILE A 275 9.78 -31.96 11.70
C ILE A 275 8.62 -31.80 10.72
N PHE A 276 8.90 -31.34 9.50
CA PHE A 276 7.88 -31.16 8.46
C PHE A 276 7.13 -32.47 8.19
N ILE A 277 7.84 -33.56 7.95
CA ILE A 277 7.21 -34.85 7.66
C ILE A 277 6.43 -35.36 8.86
N ARG A 278 6.93 -35.17 10.09
CA ARG A 278 6.24 -35.56 11.32
C ARG A 278 4.93 -34.79 11.51
N SER A 279 4.87 -33.52 11.09
CA SER A 279 3.62 -32.75 11.05
C SER A 279 2.56 -33.30 10.09
N LEU A 280 2.95 -34.14 9.13
CA LEU A 280 2.03 -34.78 8.19
C LEU A 280 1.56 -36.16 8.65
N VAL A 281 2.46 -36.95 9.26
CA VAL A 281 2.20 -38.36 9.61
C VAL A 281 1.90 -38.60 11.09
N GLY A 282 2.24 -37.66 11.97
CA GLY A 282 2.06 -37.79 13.42
C GLY A 282 3.10 -38.67 14.11
N LEU A 283 2.99 -38.78 15.43
CA LEU A 283 3.83 -39.64 16.27
C LEU A 283 3.10 -40.95 16.62
N GLU A 284 3.83 -42.05 16.76
CA GLU A 284 3.24 -43.31 17.22
C GLU A 284 2.90 -43.23 18.71
N ARG A 285 1.71 -43.69 19.12
CA ARG A 285 1.22 -43.61 20.51
C ARG A 285 2.20 -44.24 21.49
N GLU A 286 2.74 -45.41 21.16
CA GLU A 286 3.69 -46.12 22.03
C GLU A 286 4.97 -45.30 22.23
N ALA A 287 5.49 -44.66 21.18
CA ALA A 287 6.67 -43.83 21.27
C ALA A 287 6.43 -42.53 22.05
N ALA A 288 5.26 -41.92 21.89
CA ALA A 288 4.83 -40.78 22.70
C ALA A 288 4.75 -41.16 24.18
N MET A 289 4.04 -42.24 24.52
CA MET A 289 3.94 -42.72 25.90
C MET A 289 5.30 -43.12 26.48
N GLN A 290 6.17 -43.73 25.68
CA GLN A 290 7.51 -44.09 26.12
C GLN A 290 8.35 -42.85 26.46
N ALA A 291 8.25 -41.77 25.69
CA ALA A 291 8.95 -40.51 25.98
C ALA A 291 8.48 -39.89 27.32
N PHE A 292 7.19 -40.02 27.66
CA PHE A 292 6.64 -39.55 28.94
C PHE A 292 6.66 -40.60 30.06
N SER A 293 7.16 -41.82 29.78
CA SER A 293 7.15 -42.90 30.77
C SER A 293 8.06 -42.59 31.96
N GLU A 294 9.20 -41.95 31.74
CA GLU A 294 10.12 -41.53 32.82
C GLU A 294 9.48 -40.44 33.70
N PHE A 295 8.69 -39.55 33.11
CA PHE A 295 7.93 -38.52 33.83
C PHE A 295 6.84 -39.13 34.74
N VAL A 296 6.16 -40.18 34.26
CA VAL A 296 5.09 -40.87 34.99
C VAL A 296 5.61 -41.92 35.98
N SER A 297 6.75 -42.56 35.72
CA SER A 297 7.21 -43.76 36.46
C SER A 297 7.87 -43.46 37.82
N GLY A 298 8.01 -42.20 38.20
CA GLY A 298 8.64 -41.79 39.47
C GLY A 298 7.70 -41.11 40.48
N THR A 299 6.45 -40.84 40.11
CA THR A 299 5.50 -40.07 40.91
C THR A 299 4.13 -40.76 40.97
N THR A 300 3.44 -40.70 42.11
CA THR A 300 2.01 -41.02 42.17
C THR A 300 1.24 -39.91 41.45
N ALA A 301 1.22 -39.97 40.12
CA ALA A 301 0.54 -38.98 39.29
C ALA A 301 -0.95 -38.92 39.67
N THR A 302 -1.48 -37.71 39.85
CA THR A 302 -2.91 -37.51 40.12
C THR A 302 -3.73 -37.78 38.86
N PRO A 303 -5.04 -38.08 38.97
CA PRO A 303 -5.91 -38.24 37.81
C PRO A 303 -5.83 -37.07 36.82
N ASP A 304 -5.80 -35.84 37.32
CA ASP A 304 -5.71 -34.61 36.51
C ASP A 304 -4.37 -34.53 35.75
N GLN A 305 -3.26 -34.93 36.38
CA GLN A 305 -1.94 -34.98 35.73
C GLN A 305 -1.90 -36.05 34.62
N ILE A 306 -2.51 -37.21 34.86
CA ILE A 306 -2.61 -38.28 33.85
C ILE A 306 -3.44 -37.82 32.65
N GLU A 307 -4.57 -37.18 32.90
CA GLU A 307 -5.43 -36.64 31.85
C GLU A 307 -4.70 -35.56 31.04
N PHE A 308 -3.96 -34.66 31.69
CA PHE A 308 -3.15 -33.64 31.01
C PHE A 308 -2.06 -34.28 30.12
N ILE A 309 -1.34 -35.29 30.61
CA ILE A 309 -0.32 -36.00 29.81
C ILE A 309 -0.96 -36.71 28.64
N ASN A 310 -2.13 -37.34 28.82
CA ASN A 310 -2.85 -37.98 27.72
C ASN A 310 -3.25 -36.98 26.63
N LEU A 311 -3.63 -35.76 27.01
CA LEU A 311 -3.92 -34.68 26.08
C LEU A 311 -2.66 -34.24 25.31
N VAL A 312 -1.50 -34.15 25.99
CA VAL A 312 -0.21 -33.90 25.35
C VAL A 312 0.15 -35.00 24.34
N VAL A 313 0.00 -36.26 24.76
CA VAL A 313 0.24 -37.44 23.90
C VAL A 313 -0.67 -37.43 22.67
N GLU A 314 -1.94 -37.09 22.84
CA GLU A 314 -2.90 -37.05 21.73
C GLU A 314 -2.54 -35.96 20.71
N GLU A 315 -2.15 -34.78 21.17
CA GLU A 315 -1.70 -33.70 20.28
C GLU A 315 -0.39 -34.10 19.54
N LEU A 316 0.54 -34.78 20.20
CA LEU A 316 1.75 -35.31 19.55
C LEU A 316 1.44 -36.41 18.53
N ILE A 317 0.42 -37.24 18.77
CA ILE A 317 -0.03 -38.25 17.80
C ILE A 317 -0.59 -37.57 16.56
N GLN A 318 -1.32 -36.47 16.71
CA GLN A 318 -1.96 -35.78 15.59
C GLN A 318 -1.01 -34.87 14.82
N ASN A 319 -0.22 -34.05 15.53
CA ASN A 319 0.63 -33.01 14.96
C ASN A 319 2.11 -33.41 14.88
N GLY A 320 2.51 -34.52 15.49
CA GLY A 320 3.87 -35.07 15.42
C GLY A 320 4.93 -34.34 16.25
N VAL A 321 4.76 -33.04 16.43
CA VAL A 321 5.56 -32.15 17.29
C VAL A 321 4.63 -31.17 18.00
N MET A 322 5.07 -30.66 19.13
CA MET A 322 4.34 -29.66 19.91
C MET A 322 5.35 -28.64 20.46
N ASP A 323 5.03 -27.36 20.32
CA ASP A 323 5.76 -26.29 20.98
C ASP A 323 5.28 -26.11 22.43
N ALA A 324 6.18 -25.79 23.36
CA ALA A 324 5.83 -25.62 24.77
C ALA A 324 4.76 -24.54 25.01
N SER A 325 4.70 -23.51 24.15
CA SER A 325 3.66 -22.47 24.21
C SER A 325 2.23 -23.03 24.05
N ARG A 326 2.07 -24.17 23.37
CA ARG A 326 0.78 -24.84 23.15
C ARG A 326 0.10 -25.27 24.44
N LEU A 327 0.85 -25.48 25.52
CA LEU A 327 0.35 -25.85 26.84
C LEU A 327 -0.51 -24.74 27.49
N TYR A 328 -0.43 -23.51 26.97
CA TYR A 328 -1.20 -22.34 27.43
C TYR A 328 -2.34 -21.99 26.47
N GLU A 329 -2.72 -22.90 25.57
CA GLU A 329 -3.84 -22.74 24.65
C GLU A 329 -4.91 -23.81 24.88
N THR A 330 -6.12 -23.60 24.34
CA THR A 330 -7.17 -24.64 24.29
C THR A 330 -6.67 -25.85 23.50
N PRO A 331 -6.82 -27.11 23.99
CA PRO A 331 -7.69 -27.56 25.10
C PRO A 331 -7.06 -27.60 26.51
N PHE A 332 -5.77 -27.28 26.67
CA PHE A 332 -5.06 -27.37 27.96
C PHE A 332 -5.57 -26.35 28.98
N VAL A 333 -5.91 -25.14 28.53
CA VAL A 333 -6.47 -24.07 29.37
C VAL A 333 -7.83 -24.43 29.96
N ASP A 334 -8.61 -25.31 29.30
CA ASP A 334 -9.91 -25.74 29.81
C ASP A 334 -9.77 -26.61 31.07
N MET A 335 -8.68 -27.38 31.16
CA MET A 335 -8.31 -28.14 32.36
C MET A 335 -7.56 -27.29 33.37
N CYS A 336 -6.69 -26.39 32.90
CA CYS A 336 -5.79 -25.60 33.73
C CYS A 336 -5.82 -24.13 33.30
N PRO A 337 -6.78 -23.32 33.79
CA PRO A 337 -6.99 -21.95 33.33
C PRO A 337 -5.80 -21.00 33.53
N SER A 338 -4.92 -21.32 34.47
CA SER A 338 -3.72 -20.54 34.79
C SER A 338 -2.42 -21.17 34.28
N GLY A 339 -2.51 -22.24 33.48
CA GLY A 339 -1.35 -22.97 32.95
C GLY A 339 -1.02 -24.27 33.71
N PRO A 340 -0.08 -25.07 33.17
CA PRO A 340 0.30 -26.39 33.71
C PRO A 340 0.81 -26.34 35.16
N GLU A 341 1.25 -25.18 35.64
CA GLU A 341 1.69 -24.93 37.02
C GLU A 341 0.56 -25.11 38.05
N THR A 342 -0.69 -25.14 37.61
CA THR A 342 -1.85 -25.39 38.47
C THR A 342 -1.86 -26.84 39.00
N ILE A 343 -1.35 -27.79 38.21
CA ILE A 343 -1.38 -29.22 38.50
C ILE A 343 0.01 -29.85 38.63
N PHE A 344 1.05 -29.21 38.10
CA PHE A 344 2.44 -29.65 38.17
C PHE A 344 3.28 -28.65 38.99
N LEU A 345 4.26 -29.16 39.73
CA LEU A 345 5.29 -28.32 40.35
C LEU A 345 6.18 -27.69 39.27
N ALA A 346 6.82 -26.55 39.55
CA ALA A 346 7.69 -25.86 38.59
C ALA A 346 8.74 -26.80 37.96
N ASP A 347 9.45 -27.59 38.78
CA ASP A 347 10.44 -28.56 38.30
C ASP A 347 9.84 -29.63 37.36
N GLN A 348 8.57 -29.99 37.55
CA GLN A 348 7.85 -30.96 36.70
C GLN A 348 7.43 -30.33 35.38
N VAL A 349 7.06 -29.05 35.38
CA VAL A 349 6.78 -28.30 34.14
C VAL A 349 8.06 -28.18 33.31
N ASP A 350 9.19 -27.86 33.94
CA ASP A 350 10.49 -27.81 33.26
C ASP A 350 10.90 -29.16 32.66
N GLN A 351 10.64 -30.26 33.37
CA GLN A 351 10.85 -31.62 32.84
C GLN A 351 9.94 -31.91 31.65
N LEU A 352 8.67 -31.50 31.70
CA LEU A 352 7.72 -31.70 30.60
C LEU A 352 8.19 -30.95 29.34
N VAL A 353 8.60 -29.68 29.49
CA VAL A 353 9.17 -28.89 28.39
C VAL A 353 10.44 -29.55 27.84
N THR A 354 11.32 -30.04 28.71
CA THR A 354 12.55 -30.75 28.31
C THR A 354 12.23 -32.00 27.46
N VAL A 355 11.19 -32.76 27.81
CA VAL A 355 10.75 -33.93 27.04
C VAL A 355 10.23 -33.50 25.66
N LEU A 356 9.44 -32.42 25.58
CA LEU A 356 8.95 -31.88 24.31
C LEU A 356 10.11 -31.43 23.40
N ASP A 357 11.09 -30.72 23.97
CA ASP A 357 12.29 -30.28 23.26
C ASP A 357 13.13 -31.46 22.75
N LEU A 358 13.26 -32.52 23.54
CA LEU A 358 13.96 -33.74 23.13
C LEU A 358 13.25 -34.42 21.94
N ILE A 359 11.92 -34.50 21.97
CA ILE A 359 11.11 -35.06 20.86
C ILE A 359 11.30 -34.23 19.59
N ARG A 360 11.30 -32.89 19.71
CA ARG A 360 11.54 -31.97 18.59
C ARG A 360 12.97 -32.09 18.06
N ALA A 361 13.97 -32.18 18.93
CA ALA A 361 15.37 -32.33 18.53
C ALA A 361 15.62 -33.64 17.75
N ARG A 362 15.00 -34.75 18.17
CA ARG A 362 15.02 -36.03 17.43
C ARG A 362 14.26 -36.00 16.10
N ALA A 363 13.53 -34.92 15.81
CA ALA A 363 12.89 -34.67 14.52
C ALA A 363 13.71 -33.78 13.60
N ALA A 364 14.51 -32.88 14.18
CA ALA A 364 15.33 -31.94 13.44
C ALA A 364 16.62 -32.57 12.91
N ALA A 365 17.20 -33.48 13.71
CA ALA A 365 18.40 -34.26 13.39
C ALA A 365 18.06 -35.50 12.56
#